data_AF-A0ABD0PDR8-F1
#
_entry.id   AF-A0ABD0PDR8-F1
#
_cell.length_a   1.000
_cell.length_b   1.000
_cell.length_c   1.000
_cell.angle_alpha   90.00
_cell.angle_beta   90.00
_cell.angle_gamma   90.00
#
_symmetry.space_group_name_H-M   'P 1'
#
loop_
_entity.id
_entity.type
_entity.pdbx_description
1 polymer ?
#
loop_
_entity_poly.entity_id
_entity_poly.type
_entity_poly.pdbx_seq_one_letter_code
_entity_poly.pdbx_strand_id
1 'polypeptide(L)'
;MHVFSVVHVIIATPGRILDLIKKGVAKVDRAQMVVMDEADKLLSQDFVVLIEDIISFLPKNRQILLYSATFPISVQKFMTKHLQKPYEINLMDELTLKGITQYYAYVTERQKVHCLNTLFSR
;
A
#
# COMPACT_ATOMS: atom_id res chain seq x y z
N MET A 1 14.62 3.54 -21.26
CA MET A 1 13.17 3.43 -21.53
C MET A 1 12.78 4.70 -22.26
N HIS A 2 12.80 4.68 -23.60
CA HIS A 2 12.37 5.83 -24.41
C HIS A 2 10.88 5.68 -24.62
N VAL A 3 10.10 6.56 -23.99
CA VAL A 3 8.66 6.56 -24.13
C VAL A 3 8.32 7.51 -25.29
N PHE A 4 8.22 6.96 -26.50
CA PHE A 4 7.96 7.71 -27.73
C PHE A 4 6.48 8.05 -27.94
N SER A 5 5.61 7.65 -27.01
CA SER A 5 4.17 7.85 -27.06
C SER A 5 3.66 8.59 -25.82
N VAL A 6 2.49 9.21 -25.95
CA VAL A 6 1.85 9.93 -24.83
C VAL A 6 1.48 8.93 -23.74
N VAL A 7 1.93 9.20 -22.51
CA VAL A 7 1.60 8.40 -21.32
C VAL A 7 0.52 9.12 -20.53
N HIS A 8 -0.61 8.44 -20.35
CA HIS A 8 -1.73 8.96 -19.57
C HIS A 8 -1.75 8.40 -18.13
N VAL A 9 -1.25 7.17 -17.94
CA VAL A 9 -1.21 6.48 -16.64
C VAL A 9 0.16 5.87 -16.44
N ILE A 10 0.73 6.06 -15.25
CA ILE A 10 2.00 5.46 -14.83
C ILE A 10 1.73 4.59 -13.61
N ILE A 11 2.16 3.32 -13.69
CA ILE A 11 2.17 2.38 -12.56
C ILE A 11 3.64 2.10 -12.25
N ALA A 12 4.08 2.40 -11.04
CA ALA A 12 5.47 2.28 -10.65
C ALA A 12 5.64 2.21 -9.13
N THR A 13 6.77 1.63 -8.70
CA THR A 13 7.20 1.66 -7.30
C THR A 13 7.82 3.01 -6.95
N PRO A 14 7.77 3.45 -5.68
CA PRO A 14 8.18 4.81 -5.27
C PRO A 14 9.59 5.19 -5.71
N GLY A 15 10.57 4.31 -5.48
CA GLY A 15 11.96 4.58 -5.84
C GLY A 15 12.17 4.79 -7.34
N ARG A 16 11.48 4.00 -8.18
CA ARG A 16 11.63 4.10 -9.64
C ARG A 16 10.95 5.34 -10.20
N ILE A 17 9.73 5.65 -9.76
CA ILE A 17 9.03 6.83 -10.27
C ILE A 17 9.73 8.11 -9.84
N LEU A 18 10.23 8.17 -8.59
CA LEU A 18 10.97 9.33 -8.11
C LEU A 18 12.26 9.56 -8.91
N ASP A 19 13.01 8.51 -9.22
CA ASP A 19 14.20 8.61 -10.07
C ASP A 19 13.86 9.16 -11.47
N LEU A 20 12.78 8.69 -12.09
CA LEU A 20 12.34 9.16 -13.40
C LEU A 20 11.85 10.62 -13.38
N ILE A 21 11.19 11.04 -12.30
CA ILE A 21 10.78 12.43 -12.08
C ILE A 21 12.01 13.32 -11.92
N LYS A 22 12.96 12.94 -11.04
CA LYS A 22 14.19 13.69 -10.78
C LYS A 22 15.08 13.83 -12.04
N LYS A 23 15.06 12.83 -12.93
CA LYS A 23 15.76 12.88 -14.23
C LYS A 23 15.00 13.66 -15.32
N GLY A 24 13.81 14.19 -15.03
CA GLY A 24 12.97 14.91 -15.99
C GLY A 24 12.36 14.04 -17.09
N VAL A 25 12.43 12.71 -16.93
CA VAL A 25 11.89 11.73 -17.90
C VAL A 25 10.38 11.58 -17.70
N ALA A 26 9.94 11.49 -16.45
CA ALA A 26 8.51 11.46 -16.09
C ALA A 26 8.06 12.87 -15.66
N LYS A 27 7.24 13.51 -16.49
CA LYS A 27 6.65 14.82 -16.20
C LYS A 27 5.29 14.63 -15.52
N VAL A 28 5.23 14.92 -14.23
CA VAL A 28 4.03 14.71 -13.39
C VAL A 28 3.36 16.02 -12.97
N ASP A 29 3.84 17.17 -13.46
CA ASP A 29 3.35 18.52 -13.17
C ASP A 29 1.90 18.77 -13.63
N ARG A 30 1.31 17.83 -14.38
CA ARG A 30 -0.10 17.85 -14.82
C ARG A 30 -0.93 16.68 -14.28
N ALA A 31 -0.34 15.79 -13.50
CA ALA A 31 -1.05 14.64 -12.96
C ALA A 31 -1.96 15.07 -11.79
N GLN A 32 -3.26 15.12 -12.04
CA GLN A 32 -4.26 15.55 -11.05
C GLN A 32 -4.73 14.43 -10.11
N MET A 33 -4.22 13.20 -10.29
CA MET A 33 -4.60 12.04 -9.49
C MET A 33 -3.38 11.22 -9.11
N VAL A 34 -3.36 10.75 -7.86
CA VAL A 34 -2.43 9.71 -7.38
C VAL A 34 -3.22 8.63 -6.67
N VAL A 35 -2.85 7.38 -6.96
CA VAL A 35 -3.38 6.20 -6.29
C VAL A 35 -2.26 5.53 -5.52
N MET A 36 -2.50 5.26 -4.23
CA MET A 36 -1.59 4.52 -3.36
C MET A 36 -2.26 3.22 -2.96
N ASP A 37 -1.73 2.11 -3.46
CA ASP A 37 -2.13 0.76 -3.08
C ASP A 37 -1.15 0.20 -2.03
N GLU A 38 -1.64 -0.61 -1.09
CA GLU A 38 -0.90 -1.05 0.10
C GLU A 38 -0.20 0.12 0.84
N ALA A 39 -0.97 1.17 1.15
CA ALA A 39 -0.42 2.43 1.65
C ALA A 39 0.30 2.30 3.00
N ASP A 40 -0.04 1.33 3.85
CA ASP A 40 0.70 1.02 5.07
C ASP A 40 2.17 0.63 4.81
N LYS A 41 2.45 -0.11 3.73
CA LYS A 41 3.81 -0.41 3.30
C LYS A 41 4.49 0.80 2.66
N LEU A 42 3.77 1.55 1.82
CA LEU A 42 4.31 2.75 1.15
C LEU A 42 4.63 3.89 2.13
N LEU A 43 3.92 3.96 3.25
CA LEU A 43 4.07 4.97 4.30
C LEU A 43 4.82 4.44 5.52
N SER A 44 5.60 3.37 5.34
CA SER A 44 6.56 2.91 6.33
C SER A 44 7.71 3.92 6.49
N GLN A 45 8.52 3.75 7.54
CA GLN A 45 9.66 4.64 7.81
C GLN A 45 10.66 4.72 6.65
N ASP A 46 10.81 3.63 5.88
CA ASP A 46 11.78 3.54 4.78
C ASP A 46 11.30 4.28 3.52
N PHE A 47 9.99 4.40 3.33
CA PHE A 47 9.40 4.89 2.07
C PHE A 47 8.68 6.24 2.18
N VAL A 48 8.29 6.65 3.38
CA VAL A 48 7.51 7.88 3.59
C VAL A 48 8.18 9.13 3.00
N VAL A 49 9.51 9.24 3.11
CA VAL A 49 10.27 10.36 2.54
C VAL A 49 10.19 10.37 1.01
N LEU A 50 10.26 9.20 0.38
CA LEU A 50 10.13 9.09 -1.09
C LEU A 50 8.73 9.47 -1.55
N ILE A 51 7.70 9.09 -0.80
CA ILE A 51 6.30 9.45 -1.11
C ILE A 51 6.09 10.96 -0.97
N GLU A 52 6.59 11.57 0.10
CA GLU A 52 6.53 13.03 0.31
C GLU A 52 7.25 13.78 -0.84
N ASP A 53 8.42 13.29 -1.25
CA ASP A 53 9.15 13.81 -2.41
C ASP A 53 8.29 13.73 -3.69
N ILE A 54 7.69 12.59 -4.00
CA ILE A 54 6.83 12.41 -5.19
C ILE A 54 5.66 13.41 -5.17
N ILE A 55 5.00 13.55 -4.01
CA ILE A 55 3.88 14.47 -3.80
C ILE A 55 4.28 15.93 -4.00
N SER A 56 5.52 16.29 -3.69
CA SER A 56 6.03 17.65 -3.92
C SER A 56 6.11 18.03 -5.40
N PHE A 57 6.32 17.06 -6.30
CA PHE A 57 6.38 17.29 -7.75
C PHE A 57 5.01 17.39 -8.43
N LEU A 58 3.96 16.98 -7.74
CA LEU A 58 2.61 16.97 -8.27
C LEU A 58 1.92 18.34 -8.09
N PRO A 59 0.82 18.64 -8.82
CA PRO A 59 0.00 19.85 -8.62
C PRO A 59 -0.62 19.91 -7.22
N LYS A 60 -0.60 21.09 -6.57
CA LYS A 60 -1.19 21.26 -5.22
C LYS A 60 -2.65 20.82 -5.13
N ASN A 61 -3.45 21.10 -6.17
CA ASN A 61 -4.82 20.62 -6.27
C ASN A 61 -4.83 19.29 -7.04
N ARG A 62 -4.97 18.20 -6.30
CA ARG A 62 -4.93 16.82 -6.81
C ARG A 62 -5.85 15.94 -5.97
N GLN A 63 -6.38 14.91 -6.59
CA GLN A 63 -7.08 13.83 -5.90
C GLN A 63 -6.06 12.76 -5.46
N ILE A 64 -6.15 12.31 -4.21
CA ILE A 64 -5.38 11.18 -3.71
C ILE A 64 -6.37 10.08 -3.32
N LEU A 65 -6.18 8.89 -3.89
CA LEU A 65 -6.91 7.68 -3.51
C LEU A 65 -5.93 6.80 -2.74
N LEU A 66 -6.29 6.44 -1.51
CA LEU A 66 -5.45 5.66 -0.60
C LEU A 66 -6.17 4.37 -0.24
N TYR A 67 -5.54 3.25 -0.54
CA TYR A 67 -6.01 1.91 -0.23
C TYR A 67 -5.00 1.24 0.71
N SER A 68 -5.48 0.72 1.84
CA SER A 68 -4.62 0.12 2.87
C SER A 68 -5.35 -0.98 3.61
N ALA A 69 -4.63 -2.02 4.01
CA ALA A 69 -5.16 -3.07 4.88
C ALA A 69 -5.14 -2.65 6.35
N THR A 70 -4.13 -1.87 6.75
CA THR A 70 -3.98 -1.35 8.11
C THR A 70 -3.81 0.16 8.12
N PHE A 71 -4.15 0.81 9.24
CA PHE A 71 -4.08 2.26 9.41
C PHE A 71 -3.21 2.65 10.62
N PRO A 72 -1.90 2.35 10.61
CA PRO A 72 -0.98 2.78 11.65
C PRO A 72 -0.85 4.31 11.68
N ILE A 73 -0.22 4.84 12.74
CA ILE A 73 -0.04 6.28 12.96
C ILE A 73 0.59 6.99 11.74
N SER A 74 1.49 6.34 11.00
CA SER A 74 2.10 6.94 9.81
C SER A 74 1.08 7.20 8.70
N VAL A 75 0.20 6.23 8.43
CA VAL A 75 -0.90 6.36 7.46
C VAL A 75 -1.86 7.45 7.91
N GLN A 76 -2.29 7.45 9.18
CA GLN A 76 -3.19 8.47 9.72
C GLN A 76 -2.59 9.89 9.61
N LYS A 77 -1.30 10.06 9.95
CA LYS A 77 -0.60 11.34 9.81
C LYS A 77 -0.54 11.81 8.37
N PHE A 78 -0.27 10.90 7.44
CA PHE A 78 -0.26 11.19 6.02
C PHE A 78 -1.64 11.62 5.54
N MET A 79 -2.70 10.89 5.93
CA MET A 79 -4.08 11.20 5.56
C MET A 79 -4.48 12.60 6.01
N THR A 80 -4.26 12.94 7.29
CA THR A 80 -4.56 14.26 7.86
C THR A 80 -3.80 15.38 7.17
N LYS A 81 -2.56 15.12 6.71
CA LYS A 81 -1.71 16.13 6.06
C LYS A 81 -2.08 16.36 4.59
N HIS A 82 -2.44 15.31 3.86
CA HIS A 82 -2.52 15.36 2.39
C HIS A 82 -3.92 15.16 1.81
N LEU A 83 -4.84 14.51 2.53
CA LEU A 83 -6.21 14.29 2.05
C LEU A 83 -7.11 15.46 2.44
N GLN A 84 -7.91 15.93 1.48
CA GLN A 84 -8.89 16.99 1.70
C GLN A 84 -10.28 16.38 1.79
N LYS A 85 -10.83 16.32 3.02
CA LYS A 85 -12.16 15.74 3.30
C LYS A 85 -12.37 14.39 2.60
N PRO A 86 -11.52 13.38 2.87
CA PRO A 86 -11.62 12.08 2.21
C PRO A 86 -12.95 11.42 2.53
N TYR A 87 -13.50 10.68 1.56
CA TYR A 87 -14.57 9.74 1.82
C TYR A 87 -13.94 8.42 2.30
N GLU A 88 -14.21 8.05 3.54
CA GLU A 88 -13.65 6.86 4.17
C GLU A 88 -14.55 5.65 3.94
N ILE A 89 -13.98 4.57 3.42
CA ILE A 89 -14.65 3.29 3.23
C ILE A 89 -13.92 2.27 4.10
N ASN A 90 -14.35 2.17 5.36
CA ASN A 90 -13.82 1.18 6.29
C ASN A 90 -14.72 -0.05 6.24
N LEU A 91 -14.24 -1.13 5.63
CA LEU A 91 -15.00 -2.37 5.47
C LEU A 91 -14.87 -3.30 6.70
N MET A 92 -14.00 -3.00 7.66
CA MET A 92 -13.83 -3.77 8.90
C MET A 92 -13.35 -2.87 10.05
N ASP A 93 -14.05 -2.91 11.18
CA ASP A 93 -13.65 -2.21 12.41
C ASP A 93 -12.60 -3.01 13.23
N GLU A 94 -12.63 -4.35 13.17
CA GLU A 94 -11.63 -5.24 13.77
C GLU A 94 -11.72 -6.64 13.13
N LEU A 95 -10.57 -7.27 12.83
CA LEU A 95 -10.54 -8.71 12.54
C LEU A 95 -10.83 -9.46 13.86
N THR A 96 -12.11 -9.71 14.15
CA THR A 96 -12.46 -10.44 15.36
C THR A 96 -12.22 -11.94 15.17
N LEU A 97 -11.47 -12.58 16.08
CA LEU A 97 -11.41 -14.05 16.20
C LEU A 97 -12.60 -14.61 16.99
N LYS A 98 -13.63 -13.79 17.19
CA LYS A 98 -14.81 -14.12 17.98
C LYS A 98 -15.57 -15.25 17.27
N GLY A 99 -15.71 -16.39 17.94
CA GLY A 99 -16.32 -17.60 17.37
C GLY A 99 -15.32 -18.60 16.76
N ILE A 100 -14.01 -18.30 16.78
CA ILE A 100 -12.98 -19.22 16.31
C ILE A 100 -12.28 -19.88 17.52
N THR A 101 -12.45 -21.19 17.67
CA THR A 101 -11.67 -21.99 18.63
C THR A 101 -10.31 -22.32 18.03
N GLN A 102 -9.23 -21.92 18.72
CA GLN A 102 -7.85 -22.06 18.22
C GLN A 102 -7.13 -23.17 19.00
N TYR A 103 -6.43 -24.03 18.26
CA TYR A 103 -5.59 -25.11 18.81
C TYR A 103 -4.20 -25.06 18.16
N TYR A 104 -3.21 -25.65 18.83
CA TYR A 104 -1.90 -25.90 18.24
C TYR A 104 -1.52 -27.37 18.40
N ALA A 105 -0.78 -27.92 17.43
CA ALA A 105 -0.22 -29.26 17.48
C ALA A 105 1.31 -29.16 17.38
N TYR A 106 2.01 -29.67 18.38
CA TYR A 106 3.47 -29.68 18.39
C TYR A 106 3.98 -30.91 17.62
N VAL A 107 4.64 -30.69 16.48
CA VAL A 107 5.13 -31.73 15.59
C VAL A 107 6.47 -31.33 14.96
N THR A 108 7.30 -32.31 14.60
CA THR A 108 8.48 -32.07 13.77
C THR A 108 8.10 -31.84 12.30
N GLU A 109 8.99 -31.26 11.49
CA GLU A 109 8.72 -30.94 10.08
C GLU A 109 8.22 -32.15 9.28
N ARG A 110 8.84 -33.31 9.50
CA ARG A 110 8.47 -34.58 8.85
C ARG A 110 7.07 -35.07 9.25
N GLN A 111 6.58 -34.68 10.42
CA GLN A 111 5.30 -35.12 10.96
C GLN A 111 4.13 -34.22 10.55
N LYS A 112 4.37 -33.02 9.98
CA LYS A 112 3.30 -32.09 9.60
C LYS A 112 2.30 -32.71 8.62
N VAL A 113 2.78 -33.39 7.57
CA VAL A 113 1.91 -34.03 6.57
C VAL A 113 1.07 -35.13 7.20
N HIS A 114 1.68 -35.96 8.05
CA HIS A 114 0.96 -37.02 8.75
C HIS A 114 -0.08 -36.46 9.74
N CYS A 115 0.29 -35.46 10.53
CA CYS A 115 -0.62 -34.78 11.46
C CYS A 115 -1.81 -34.16 10.72
N LEU A 116 -1.57 -33.49 9.59
CA LEU A 116 -2.63 -32.95 8.73
C LEU A 116 -3.56 -34.06 8.22
N ASN A 117 -3.01 -35.15 7.68
CA ASN A 117 -3.82 -36.28 7.22
C ASN A 117 -4.67 -36.86 8.37
N THR A 118 -4.13 -37.01 9.57
CA THR A 118 -4.88 -37.49 10.74
C THR A 118 -6.03 -36.56 11.12
N LEU A 119 -5.85 -35.24 11.00
CA LEU A 119 -6.91 -34.26 11.25
C LEU A 119 -8.02 -34.30 10.19
N PHE A 120 -7.67 -34.59 8.93
CA PHE A 120 -8.60 -34.65 7.79
C PHE A 120 -9.27 -36.02 7.60
N SER A 121 -8.71 -37.10 8.17
CA SER A 121 -9.22 -38.48 8.01
C SER A 121 -10.42 -38.79 8.91
N ARG A 122 -11.21 -37.78 9.29
CA ARG A 122 -12.45 -37.95 10.05
C ARG A 122 -13.67 -37.71 9.17
#